data_AF-A0ABD3N038-F1
#
_entry.id   AF-A0ABD3N038-F1
#
_cell.length_a   1.000
_cell.length_b   1.000
_cell.length_c   1.000
_cell.angle_alpha   90.00
_cell.angle_beta   90.00
_cell.angle_gamma   90.00
#
_symmetry.space_group_name_H-M   'P 1'
#
loop_
_entity.id
_entity.type
_entity.pdbx_description
1 polymer ?
#
loop_
_entity_poly.entity_id
_entity_poly.type
_entity_poly.pdbx_seq_one_letter_code
_entity_poly.pdbx_strand_id
1 'polypeptide(L)'
;MSSTESKQIVRTEGGGGGFCDKSPLVVQEYLGYKSTTDPLFKADSLMLRAASLVDGSVMDEADYVDLVEQYREKADQTSLLAYTSSWGEANPNGGKEAVDDYLDKTKEVVMETEVLLKKVLNALRLDVLQPSANTA
;
A
#
# COMPACT_ATOMS: atom_id res chain seq x y z
N MET A 1 6.61 18.33 14.67
CA MET A 1 6.07 17.59 13.52
C MET A 1 6.48 18.34 12.27
N SER A 2 7.12 17.64 11.33
CA SER A 2 7.53 18.17 10.02
C SER A 2 6.31 18.50 9.17
N SER A 3 6.43 19.48 8.26
CA SER A 3 5.36 19.82 7.29
C SER A 3 4.92 18.60 6.46
N THR A 4 5.83 17.64 6.24
CA THR A 4 5.56 16.39 5.55
C THR A 4 4.69 15.44 6.39
N GLU A 5 4.98 15.33 7.69
CA GLU A 5 4.18 14.54 8.65
C GLU A 5 2.79 15.16 8.83
N SER A 6 2.68 16.50 8.83
CA SER A 6 1.39 17.19 8.92
C SER A 6 0.50 16.98 7.69
N LYS A 7 1.09 16.75 6.49
CA LYS A 7 0.34 16.40 5.27
C LYS A 7 -0.12 14.94 5.25
N GLN A 8 0.48 14.08 6.08
CA GLN A 8 0.08 12.69 6.25
C GLN A 8 -1.02 12.52 7.31
N ILE A 9 -1.31 13.56 8.11
CA ILE A 9 -2.47 13.59 9.02
C ILE A 9 -3.71 13.95 8.20
N VAL A 10 -4.36 12.94 7.66
CA VAL A 10 -5.63 13.09 6.95
C VAL A 10 -6.78 13.06 7.96
N ARG A 11 -7.50 14.18 8.12
CA ARG A 11 -8.71 14.27 8.95
C ARG A 11 -9.86 13.53 8.25
N THR A 12 -10.45 12.54 8.93
CA THR A 12 -11.45 11.61 8.38
C THR A 12 -12.91 12.03 8.61
N GLU A 13 -13.17 13.17 9.25
CA GLU A 13 -14.52 13.67 9.54
C GLU A 13 -15.00 14.65 8.46
N GLY A 14 -16.14 14.35 7.83
CA GLY A 14 -16.83 15.26 6.91
C GLY A 14 -17.05 14.68 5.51
N GLY A 15 -17.96 13.71 5.38
CA GLY A 15 -18.44 13.25 4.08
C GLY A 15 -19.12 14.39 3.31
N GLY A 16 -18.58 14.71 2.14
CA GLY A 16 -19.13 15.71 1.23
C GLY A 16 -18.25 16.95 1.08
N GLY A 17 -17.19 16.86 0.28
CA GLY A 17 -16.58 18.04 -0.35
C GLY A 17 -15.42 18.74 0.37
N GLY A 18 -14.59 18.03 1.14
CA GLY A 18 -13.39 18.62 1.73
C GLY A 18 -12.21 17.65 1.79
N PHE A 19 -11.14 17.96 1.05
CA PHE A 19 -9.72 17.52 1.09
C PHE A 19 -9.34 16.03 1.33
N CYS A 20 -10.26 15.17 1.76
CA CYS A 20 -10.08 13.75 2.00
C CYS A 20 -11.16 13.02 1.20
N ASP A 21 -10.82 12.67 -0.04
CA ASP A 21 -11.66 11.80 -0.85
C ASP A 21 -11.53 10.38 -0.30
N LYS A 22 -12.60 9.86 0.30
CA LYS A 22 -12.70 8.46 0.77
C LYS A 22 -12.89 7.56 -0.44
N SER A 23 -11.88 7.54 -1.30
CA SER A 23 -11.90 6.85 -2.58
C SER A 23 -10.95 5.66 -2.55
N PRO A 24 -11.42 4.46 -2.88
CA PRO A 24 -10.55 3.29 -2.99
C PRO A 24 -9.48 3.41 -4.08
N LEU A 25 -9.69 4.30 -5.06
CA LEU A 25 -8.69 4.59 -6.10
C LEU A 25 -7.42 5.22 -5.52
N VAL A 26 -7.55 6.02 -4.45
CA VAL A 26 -6.41 6.62 -3.75
C VAL A 26 -5.56 5.52 -3.12
N VAL A 27 -6.18 4.48 -2.56
CA VAL A 27 -5.46 3.32 -2.01
C VAL A 27 -4.76 2.54 -3.11
N GLN A 28 -5.45 2.24 -4.21
CA GLN A 28 -4.87 1.50 -5.33
C GLN A 28 -3.66 2.22 -5.95
N GLU A 29 -3.65 3.55 -5.93
CA GLU A 29 -2.52 4.36 -6.37
C GLU A 29 -1.27 4.15 -5.50
N TYR A 30 -1.42 4.09 -4.17
CA TYR A 30 -0.29 3.85 -3.25
C TYR A 30 0.42 2.52 -3.46
N LEU A 31 -0.26 1.52 -4.02
CA LEU A 31 0.29 0.19 -4.29
C LEU A 31 0.64 -0.03 -5.77
N GLY A 32 0.44 0.97 -6.64
CA GLY A 32 0.70 0.85 -8.08
C GLY A 32 -0.26 -0.10 -8.82
N TYR A 33 -1.47 -0.28 -8.28
CA TYR A 33 -2.52 -1.08 -8.91
C TYR A 33 -3.50 -0.24 -9.76
N LYS A 34 -3.37 1.09 -9.74
CA LYS A 34 -4.25 1.99 -10.50
C LYS A 34 -3.93 1.96 -12.00
N SER A 35 -2.65 1.83 -12.37
CA SER A 35 -2.20 1.78 -13.76
C SER A 35 -1.00 0.85 -13.97
N THR A 36 -0.87 0.31 -15.17
CA THR A 36 0.33 -0.44 -15.58
C THR A 36 1.59 0.43 -15.69
N THR A 37 1.42 1.75 -15.64
CA THR A 37 2.50 2.73 -15.67
C THR A 37 2.94 3.19 -14.28
N ASP A 38 2.27 2.73 -13.22
CA ASP A 38 2.63 3.12 -11.87
C ASP A 38 3.98 2.51 -11.47
N PRO A 39 4.81 3.21 -10.68
CA PRO A 39 6.15 2.73 -10.32
C PRO A 39 6.17 1.38 -9.61
N LEU A 40 5.10 1.04 -8.87
CA LEU A 40 4.96 -0.21 -8.14
C LEU A 40 4.20 -1.29 -8.92
N PHE A 41 3.84 -1.05 -10.18
CA PHE A 41 3.18 -2.06 -11.00
C PHE A 41 4.06 -3.31 -11.13
N LYS A 42 3.55 -4.45 -10.63
CA LYS A 42 4.25 -5.74 -10.57
C LYS A 42 5.61 -5.68 -9.85
N ALA A 43 5.68 -4.89 -8.78
CA ALA A 43 6.89 -4.76 -7.98
C ALA A 43 7.36 -6.11 -7.40
N ASP A 44 6.43 -7.03 -7.10
CA ASP A 44 6.69 -8.41 -6.67
C ASP A 44 7.60 -9.16 -7.65
N SER A 45 7.32 -9.05 -8.95
CA SER A 45 8.09 -9.73 -9.99
C SER A 45 9.51 -9.18 -10.10
N LEU A 46 9.70 -7.89 -9.80
CA LEU A 46 11.04 -7.28 -9.71
C LEU A 46 11.76 -7.76 -8.44
N MET A 47 11.07 -7.80 -7.30
CA MET A 47 11.64 -8.26 -6.02
C MET A 47 12.09 -9.72 -6.11
N LEU A 48 11.28 -10.62 -6.68
CA LEU A 48 11.68 -12.03 -6.89
C LEU A 48 12.95 -12.16 -7.74
N ARG A 49 13.10 -11.32 -8.78
CA ARG A 49 14.34 -11.29 -9.60
C ARG A 49 15.54 -10.74 -8.84
N ALA A 50 15.31 -9.95 -7.80
CA ALA A 50 16.36 -9.40 -6.94
C ALA A 50 16.79 -10.37 -5.83
N ALA A 51 16.19 -11.55 -5.70
CA ALA A 51 16.52 -12.53 -4.65
C ALA A 51 18.02 -12.88 -4.61
N SER A 52 18.67 -13.00 -5.78
CA SER A 52 20.12 -13.27 -5.86
C SER A 52 21.02 -12.11 -5.41
N LEU A 53 20.44 -10.93 -5.16
CA LEU A 53 21.13 -9.73 -4.68
C LEU A 53 20.97 -9.53 -3.17
N VAL A 54 20.21 -10.40 -2.50
CA VAL A 54 19.98 -10.34 -1.06
C VAL A 54 21.30 -10.48 -0.32
N ASP A 55 21.49 -9.64 0.68
CA ASP A 55 22.64 -9.75 1.55
C ASP A 55 22.43 -10.91 2.53
N GLY A 56 23.17 -12.00 2.31
CA GLY A 56 23.13 -13.20 3.16
C GLY A 56 23.52 -12.98 4.62
N SER A 57 24.07 -11.82 5.01
CA SER A 57 24.27 -11.44 6.41
C SER A 57 23.02 -10.84 7.07
N VAL A 58 22.03 -10.44 6.27
CA VAL A 58 20.77 -9.84 6.73
C VAL A 58 19.64 -10.88 6.71
N MET A 59 19.54 -11.65 5.63
CA MET A 59 18.46 -12.62 5.39
C MET A 59 18.94 -13.66 4.37
N ASP A 60 18.50 -14.92 4.49
CA ASP A 60 18.75 -15.89 3.43
C ASP A 60 17.78 -15.73 2.25
N GLU A 61 18.11 -16.33 1.11
CA GLU A 61 17.34 -16.19 -0.12
C GLU A 61 15.91 -16.79 0.01
N ALA A 62 15.74 -17.87 0.77
CA ALA A 62 14.45 -18.53 0.92
C ALA A 62 13.50 -17.69 1.78
N ASP A 63 13.99 -17.17 2.91
CA ASP A 63 13.27 -16.25 3.79
C ASP A 63 12.89 -14.95 3.04
N TYR A 64 13.76 -14.48 2.14
CA TYR A 64 13.46 -13.33 1.29
C TYR A 64 12.32 -13.62 0.31
N VAL A 65 12.34 -14.78 -0.35
CA VAL A 65 11.25 -15.18 -1.27
C VAL A 65 9.92 -15.28 -0.51
N ASP A 66 9.91 -15.89 0.67
CA ASP A 66 8.71 -15.97 1.52
C ASP A 66 8.22 -14.58 1.96
N LEU A 67 9.13 -13.64 2.22
CA LEU A 67 8.79 -12.25 2.53
C LEU A 67 8.15 -11.53 1.33
N VAL A 68 8.64 -11.78 0.11
CA VAL A 68 8.08 -11.20 -1.12
C VAL A 68 6.70 -11.76 -1.41
N GLU A 69 6.47 -13.06 -1.19
CA GLU A 69 5.13 -13.65 -1.33
C GLU A 69 4.16 -13.08 -0.30
N GLN A 70 4.58 -12.89 0.96
CA GLN A 70 3.75 -12.20 1.97
C GLN A 70 3.40 -10.76 1.56
N TYR A 71 4.38 -10.02 1.00
CA TYR A 71 4.12 -8.67 0.47
C TYR A 71 3.06 -8.72 -0.64
N ARG A 72 3.20 -9.66 -1.56
CA ARG A 72 2.26 -9.85 -2.68
C ARG A 72 0.85 -10.19 -2.19
N GLU A 73 0.71 -11.14 -1.27
CA GLU A 73 -0.58 -11.50 -0.68
C GLU A 73 -1.29 -10.29 -0.04
N LYS A 74 -0.54 -9.47 0.71
CA LYS A 74 -1.06 -8.26 1.35
C LYS A 74 -1.41 -7.15 0.37
N ALA A 75 -0.60 -6.99 -0.68
CA ALA A 75 -0.87 -6.04 -1.75
C ALA A 75 -2.15 -6.42 -2.52
N ASP A 76 -2.32 -7.70 -2.86
CA ASP A 76 -3.54 -8.22 -3.49
C ASP A 76 -4.77 -8.10 -2.55
N GLN A 77 -4.61 -8.39 -1.26
CA GLN A 77 -5.65 -8.20 -0.25
C GLN A 77 -6.09 -6.73 -0.16
N THR A 78 -5.14 -5.79 -0.19
CA THR A 78 -5.44 -4.36 -0.17
C THR A 78 -6.25 -3.96 -1.41
N SER A 79 -5.83 -4.42 -2.59
CA SER A 79 -6.53 -4.13 -3.84
C SER A 79 -7.97 -4.67 -3.82
N LEU A 80 -8.18 -5.87 -3.27
CA LEU A 80 -9.51 -6.47 -3.10
C LEU A 80 -10.38 -5.69 -2.11
N LEU A 81 -9.84 -5.27 -0.96
CA LEU A 81 -10.59 -4.49 0.05
C LEU A 81 -10.94 -3.10 -0.48
N ALA A 82 -10.01 -2.45 -1.18
CA ALA A 82 -10.26 -1.20 -1.90
C ALA A 82 -11.36 -1.39 -2.96
N TYR A 83 -11.25 -2.42 -3.81
CA TYR A 83 -12.31 -2.69 -4.78
C TYR A 83 -13.67 -2.95 -4.10
N THR A 84 -13.69 -3.74 -3.02
CA THR A 84 -14.93 -4.07 -2.28
C THR A 84 -15.57 -2.82 -1.68
N SER A 85 -14.77 -1.92 -1.09
CA SER A 85 -15.28 -0.64 -0.57
C SER A 85 -15.84 0.28 -1.67
N SER A 86 -15.38 0.15 -2.92
CA SER A 86 -15.91 0.93 -4.05
C SER A 86 -17.37 0.58 -4.41
N TRP A 87 -17.83 -0.62 -4.04
CA TRP A 87 -19.22 -1.04 -4.23
C TRP A 87 -20.15 -0.57 -3.11
N GLY A 88 -19.60 -0.02 -2.03
CA GLY A 88 -20.29 0.60 -0.90
C GLY A 88 -21.77 0.25 -0.68
N GLU A 89 -22.66 1.23 -0.88
CA GLU A 89 -24.12 1.11 -0.67
C GLU A 89 -24.86 0.24 -1.70
N ALA A 90 -24.19 -0.14 -2.81
CA ALA A 90 -24.77 -1.01 -3.83
C ALA A 90 -24.68 -2.50 -3.45
N ASN A 91 -23.91 -2.86 -2.42
CA ASN A 91 -23.82 -4.22 -1.93
C ASN A 91 -25.03 -4.56 -1.03
N PRO A 92 -25.60 -5.78 -1.06
CA PRO A 92 -26.59 -6.18 -0.05
C PRO A 92 -25.95 -6.15 1.34
N ASN A 93 -26.47 -5.33 2.26
CA ASN A 93 -25.87 -4.91 3.55
C ASN A 93 -24.78 -3.81 3.47
N GLY A 94 -24.63 -3.19 2.31
CA GLY A 94 -23.78 -2.03 2.07
C GLY A 94 -24.41 -0.77 2.62
N GLY A 95 -23.81 -0.22 3.67
CA GLY A 95 -24.12 1.11 4.18
C GLY A 95 -22.84 1.93 4.29
N LYS A 96 -22.98 3.23 4.53
CA LYS A 96 -21.85 4.12 4.78
C LYS A 96 -20.89 3.59 5.86
N GLU A 97 -21.42 2.98 6.92
CA GLU A 97 -20.63 2.32 7.98
C GLU A 97 -19.79 1.15 7.44
N ALA A 98 -20.35 0.33 6.54
CA ALA A 98 -19.61 -0.77 5.94
C ALA A 98 -18.47 -0.27 5.03
N VAL A 99 -18.69 0.81 4.28
CA VAL A 99 -17.63 1.46 3.49
C VAL A 99 -16.50 1.96 4.39
N ASP A 100 -16.85 2.64 5.47
CA ASP A 100 -15.88 3.16 6.45
C ASP A 100 -15.08 2.00 7.07
N ASP A 101 -15.73 0.92 7.51
CA ASP A 101 -15.07 -0.28 8.04
C ASP A 101 -14.10 -0.93 7.03
N TYR A 102 -14.49 -1.01 5.76
CA TYR A 102 -13.61 -1.57 4.73
C TYR A 102 -12.42 -0.64 4.45
N LEU A 103 -12.61 0.67 4.45
CA LEU A 103 -11.51 1.63 4.27
C LEU A 103 -10.54 1.61 5.45
N ASP A 104 -11.02 1.48 6.68
CA ASP A 104 -10.18 1.34 7.87
C ASP A 104 -9.35 0.05 7.82
N LYS A 105 -9.97 -1.09 7.49
CA LYS A 105 -9.25 -2.35 7.25
C LYS A 105 -8.26 -2.23 6.11
N THR A 106 -8.63 -1.56 5.03
CA THR A 106 -7.75 -1.33 3.88
C THR A 106 -6.50 -0.56 4.32
N LYS A 107 -6.66 0.49 5.14
CA LYS A 107 -5.56 1.26 5.70
C LYS A 107 -4.62 0.39 6.54
N GLU A 108 -5.16 -0.47 7.41
CA GLU A 108 -4.36 -1.40 8.20
C GLU A 108 -3.49 -2.31 7.32
N VAL A 109 -4.09 -2.90 6.28
CA VAL A 109 -3.36 -3.80 5.36
C VAL A 109 -2.32 -3.02 4.53
N VAL A 110 -2.58 -1.77 4.13
CA VAL A 110 -1.57 -0.90 3.50
C VAL A 110 -0.35 -0.71 4.41
N MET A 111 -0.59 -0.42 5.69
CA MET A 111 0.50 -0.22 6.66
C MET A 111 1.30 -1.50 6.89
N GLU A 112 0.65 -2.65 6.95
CA GLU A 112 1.33 -3.95 6.99
C GLU A 112 2.18 -4.19 5.73
N THR A 113 1.62 -3.87 4.56
CA THR A 113 2.32 -3.98 3.26
C THR A 113 3.55 -3.08 3.21
N GLU A 114 3.47 -1.86 3.75
CA GLU A 114 4.60 -0.93 3.87
C GLU A 114 5.72 -1.51 4.75
N VAL A 115 5.38 -2.14 5.88
CA VAL A 115 6.36 -2.79 6.76
C VAL A 115 7.07 -3.93 6.05
N LEU A 116 6.36 -4.74 5.28
CA LEU A 116 6.96 -5.81 4.47
C LEU A 116 7.89 -5.24 3.40
N LEU A 117 7.46 -4.18 2.70
CA LEU A 117 8.31 -3.50 1.71
C LEU A 117 9.61 -2.96 2.34
N LYS A 118 9.54 -2.36 3.52
CA LYS A 118 10.74 -1.90 4.25
C LYS A 118 11.70 -3.04 4.58
N LYS A 119 11.19 -4.22 4.93
CA LYS A 119 12.02 -5.41 5.17
C LYS A 119 12.68 -5.90 3.88
N VAL A 120 11.95 -5.90 2.76
CA VAL A 120 12.49 -6.23 1.42
C VAL A 120 13.64 -5.28 1.06
N LEU A 121 13.44 -3.97 1.24
CA LEU A 121 14.48 -2.97 0.98
C LEU A 121 15.71 -3.18 1.87
N ASN A 122 15.51 -3.47 3.15
CA ASN A 122 16.61 -3.75 4.08
C ASN A 122 17.40 -5.02 3.70
N ALA A 123 16.73 -6.09 3.28
CA ALA A 123 17.38 -7.31 2.79
C ALA A 123 18.26 -7.05 1.55
N LEU A 124 17.87 -6.07 0.73
CA LEU A 124 18.63 -5.60 -0.43
C LEU A 124 19.60 -4.43 -0.12
N ARG A 125 19.70 -4.02 1.15
CA ARG A 125 20.47 -2.84 1.60
C ARG A 125 20.16 -1.56 0.80
N LEU A 126 18.90 -1.36 0.45
CA LEU A 126 18.42 -0.16 -0.22
C LEU A 126 17.96 0.87 0.79
N ASP A 127 18.39 2.11 0.60
CA ASP A 127 17.90 3.25 1.38
C ASP A 127 16.46 3.58 1.00
N VAL A 128 15.62 3.88 2.00
CA VAL A 128 14.29 4.42 1.76
C VAL A 128 14.45 5.85 1.26
N LEU A 129 14.17 6.06 -0.02
CA LEU A 129 14.23 7.38 -0.63
C LEU A 129 13.18 8.29 0.02
N GLN A 130 13.55 9.56 0.19
CA GLN A 130 12.59 10.58 0.61
C GLN A 130 11.47 10.68 -0.44
N PRO A 131 10.21 10.93 -0.03
CA PRO A 131 9.12 11.16 -0.96
C PRO A 131 9.54 12.22 -1.99
N SER A 132 9.33 11.96 -3.28
CA SER A 132 9.62 12.95 -4.32
C SER A 132 8.88 14.23 -3.96
N ALA A 133 9.61 15.35 -3.81
CA ALA A 133 8.97 16.65 -3.69
C ALA A 133 8.18 16.86 -4.98
N ASN A 134 6.85 16.72 -4.90
CA ASN A 134 5.95 16.96 -6.03
C ASN A 134 6.32 18.32 -6.63
N THR A 135 6.99 18.29 -7.78
CA THR A 135 7.18 19.49 -8.59
C THR A 135 5.87 19.60 -9.35
N ALA A 136 5.09 20.61 -8.96
CA ALA A 136 3.76 20.89 -9.49
C ALA A 136 3.74 21.04 -11.01
#